data_AF-A0A0T6ZVZ0-F1
#
_entry.id   AF-A0A0T6ZVZ0-F1
#
_cell.length_a   1.000
_cell.length_b   1.000
_cell.length_c   1.000
_cell.angle_alpha   90.00
_cell.angle_beta   90.00
_cell.angle_gamma   90.00
#
_symmetry.space_group_name_H-M   'P 1'
#
loop_
_entity.id
_entity.type
_entity.pdbx_description
1 polymer ?
#
loop_
_entity_poly.entity_id
_entity_poly.type
_entity_poly.pdbx_seq_one_letter_code
_entity_poly.pdbx_strand_id
1 'polypeptide(L)'
;MPEARPAEIAFGVERGRAVTSAPPGLALGFIVPPERLRESVIASVRSGGWTATGFAFAAAERMMADGTVAALMTMKRLDAQARQKLAAAHLQGFEVKANPKCYHLWLTLPAHWRSQTFVAAAARRDIALTPSTTFAITPGHAPNAVRLALASPAMDQLDIGLSTLAALLNSREDDFVSTE
;
A
#
# COMPACT_ATOMS: atom_id res chain seq x y z
N MET A 1 -36.90 7.41 -19.87
CA MET A 1 -35.59 6.75 -19.70
C MET A 1 -34.67 7.76 -19.05
N PRO A 2 -34.16 7.54 -17.82
CA PRO A 2 -33.24 8.48 -17.21
C PRO A 2 -31.81 8.23 -17.71
N GLU A 3 -31.17 9.31 -18.10
CA GLU A 3 -29.81 9.43 -18.60
C GLU A 3 -28.80 9.01 -17.53
N ALA A 4 -28.00 7.98 -17.82
CA ALA A 4 -26.98 7.47 -16.92
C ALA A 4 -25.84 8.48 -16.81
N ARG A 5 -25.79 9.19 -15.68
CA ARG A 5 -24.63 10.02 -15.32
C ARG A 5 -23.38 9.12 -15.28
N PRO A 6 -22.28 9.45 -15.99
CA PRO A 6 -21.06 8.69 -15.88
C PRO A 6 -20.56 8.77 -14.43
N ALA A 7 -20.14 7.63 -13.89
CA ALA A 7 -19.67 7.51 -12.52
C ALA A 7 -18.56 8.53 -12.24
N GLU A 8 -18.84 9.50 -11.37
CA GLU A 8 -17.82 10.37 -10.78
C GLU A 8 -16.83 9.48 -10.00
N ILE A 9 -15.71 9.15 -10.65
CA ILE A 9 -14.55 8.62 -9.95
C ILE A 9 -13.88 9.82 -9.27
N ALA A 10 -14.43 10.18 -8.11
CA ALA A 10 -13.85 11.17 -7.22
C ALA A 10 -12.51 10.66 -6.69
N PHE A 11 -11.42 11.04 -7.36
CA PHE A 11 -10.08 10.94 -6.79
C PHE A 11 -9.93 12.06 -5.77
N GLY A 12 -10.10 11.70 -4.50
CA GLY A 12 -9.89 12.58 -3.36
C GLY A 12 -8.48 13.15 -3.37
N VAL A 13 -8.38 14.46 -3.59
CA VAL A 13 -7.18 15.25 -3.37
C VAL A 13 -6.93 15.33 -1.86
N GLU A 14 -6.08 14.46 -1.35
CA GLU A 14 -5.29 14.73 -0.16
C GLU A 14 -3.83 14.46 -0.48
N ARG A 15 -3.07 15.56 -0.59
CA ARG A 15 -1.59 15.63 -0.55
C ARG A 15 -0.83 14.53 -1.31
N GLY A 16 -0.58 14.81 -2.59
CA GLY A 16 0.74 14.56 -3.19
C GLY A 16 1.26 13.11 -3.26
N ARG A 17 0.41 12.11 -3.52
CA ARG A 17 0.89 10.78 -3.96
C ARG A 17 0.03 10.24 -5.11
N ALA A 18 0.61 10.21 -6.31
CA ALA A 18 0.16 9.31 -7.36
C ALA A 18 0.51 7.88 -6.93
N VAL A 19 -0.50 7.07 -6.59
CA VAL A 19 -0.32 5.62 -6.43
C VAL A 19 -0.64 5.00 -7.78
N THR A 20 0.40 4.79 -8.60
CA THR A 20 0.25 3.99 -9.81
C THR A 20 0.24 2.51 -9.42
N SER A 21 -0.81 1.79 -9.79
CA SER A 21 -0.82 0.32 -9.76
C SER A 21 -0.49 -0.27 -11.15
N ALA A 22 0.08 0.54 -12.03
CA ALA A 22 0.46 0.15 -13.37
C ALA A 22 1.80 -0.62 -13.37
N PRO A 23 2.02 -1.53 -14.34
CA PRO A 23 3.32 -2.15 -14.55
C PRO A 23 4.42 -1.09 -14.72
N PRO A 24 5.66 -1.34 -14.26
CA PRO A 24 6.79 -0.47 -14.57
C PRO A 24 6.90 -0.33 -16.09
N GLY A 25 6.64 0.87 -16.62
CA GLY A 25 6.57 1.15 -18.06
C GLY A 25 5.28 1.84 -18.53
N LEU A 26 4.22 1.82 -17.73
CA LEU A 26 2.94 2.51 -18.02
C LEU A 26 2.61 3.55 -16.96
N ALA A 27 3.60 4.34 -16.54
CA ALA A 27 3.43 5.37 -15.53
C ALA A 27 2.55 6.51 -16.06
N LEU A 28 1.26 6.45 -15.75
CA LEU A 28 0.25 7.46 -16.07
C LEU A 28 -0.54 7.80 -14.81
N GLY A 29 -0.87 9.09 -14.65
CA GLY A 29 -1.75 9.58 -13.61
C GLY A 29 -2.66 10.67 -14.16
N PHE A 30 -3.87 10.74 -13.63
CA PHE A 30 -4.86 11.77 -13.97
C PHE A 30 -5.13 12.64 -12.74
N ILE A 31 -5.37 13.93 -12.97
CA ILE A 31 -5.77 14.88 -11.93
C ILE A 31 -7.10 15.50 -12.37
N VAL A 32 -8.11 15.43 -11.51
CA VAL A 32 -9.39 16.12 -11.71
C VAL A 32 -9.45 17.25 -10.69
N PRO A 33 -9.01 18.47 -11.03
CA PRO A 33 -9.00 19.58 -10.09
C PRO A 33 -10.41 20.20 -9.93
N PRO A 34 -10.74 20.77 -8.76
CA PRO A 34 -11.90 21.66 -8.64
C PRO A 34 -11.81 22.81 -9.63
N GLU A 35 -12.96 23.30 -10.14
CA GLU A 35 -13.01 24.31 -11.21
C GLU A 35 -12.12 25.53 -10.92
N ARG A 36 -12.19 26.07 -9.69
CA ARG A 36 -11.39 27.22 -9.25
C ARG A 36 -9.87 27.04 -9.35
N LEU A 37 -9.38 25.80 -9.38
CA LEU A 37 -7.95 25.45 -9.42
C LEU A 37 -7.50 24.95 -10.79
N ARG A 38 -8.40 24.85 -11.78
CA ARG A 38 -8.13 24.27 -13.09
C ARG A 38 -6.93 24.91 -13.77
N GLU A 39 -6.93 26.24 -13.90
CA GLU A 39 -5.84 26.96 -14.58
C GLU A 39 -4.51 26.85 -13.84
N SER A 40 -4.54 26.96 -12.51
CA SER A 40 -3.34 26.81 -11.68
C SER A 40 -2.72 25.42 -11.83
N VAL A 41 -3.53 24.36 -11.82
CA VAL A 41 -3.05 22.99 -11.97
C VAL A 41 -2.49 22.76 -13.38
N ILE A 42 -3.16 23.26 -14.42
CA ILE A 42 -2.65 23.17 -15.81
C ILE A 42 -1.29 23.85 -15.95
N ALA A 43 -1.15 25.06 -15.38
CA ALA A 43 0.11 25.80 -15.40
C ALA A 43 1.22 25.02 -14.71
N SER A 44 0.96 24.47 -13.51
CA SER A 44 1.94 23.67 -12.76
C SER A 44 2.37 22.39 -13.49
N VAL A 45 1.43 21.68 -14.13
CA VAL A 45 1.76 20.45 -14.90
C VAL A 45 2.64 20.79 -16.11
N ARG A 46 2.32 21.88 -16.83
CA ARG A 46 3.12 22.33 -17.97
C ARG A 46 4.53 22.76 -17.57
N SER A 47 4.68 23.47 -16.46
CA SER A 47 6.01 23.88 -15.95
C SER A 47 6.81 22.71 -15.37
N GLY A 48 6.13 21.71 -14.81
CA GLY A 48 6.76 20.58 -14.12
C GLY A 48 7.34 19.49 -15.03
N GLY A 49 7.10 19.56 -16.34
CA GLY A 49 7.60 18.56 -17.30
C GLY A 49 6.99 17.16 -17.13
N TRP A 50 5.89 17.03 -16.37
CA TRP A 50 5.20 15.76 -16.16
C TRP A 50 4.30 15.42 -17.33
N THR A 51 4.90 15.10 -18.47
CA THR A 51 4.17 14.63 -19.65
C THR A 51 4.09 13.11 -19.67
N ALA A 52 2.88 12.56 -19.80
CA ALA A 52 2.72 11.14 -20.09
C ALA A 52 3.25 10.83 -21.49
N THR A 53 3.86 9.66 -21.67
CA THR A 53 4.23 9.20 -23.01
C THR A 53 2.96 8.93 -23.82
N GLY A 54 2.96 9.27 -25.11
CA GLY A 54 1.79 9.08 -25.98
C GLY A 54 1.30 7.63 -26.01
N PHE A 55 2.22 6.66 -25.95
CA PHE A 55 1.90 5.25 -25.83
C PHE A 55 1.17 4.91 -24.52
N ALA A 56 1.67 5.38 -23.37
CA ALA A 56 1.06 5.08 -22.08
C ALA A 56 -0.37 5.64 -21.98
N PHE A 57 -0.59 6.83 -22.55
CA PHE A 57 -1.91 7.44 -22.63
C PHE A 57 -2.86 6.63 -23.52
N ALA A 58 -2.47 6.31 -24.76
CA ALA A 58 -3.30 5.56 -25.70
C ALA A 58 -3.65 4.15 -25.19
N ALA A 59 -2.69 3.47 -24.57
CA ALA A 59 -2.93 2.16 -23.95
C ALA A 59 -3.93 2.27 -22.79
N ALA A 60 -3.77 3.27 -21.92
CA ALA A 60 -4.70 3.46 -20.79
C ALA A 60 -6.11 3.83 -21.27
N GLU A 61 -6.24 4.70 -22.28
CA GLU A 61 -7.53 5.04 -22.88
C GLU A 61 -8.24 3.79 -23.40
N ARG A 62 -7.53 2.96 -24.18
CA ARG A 62 -8.07 1.70 -24.69
C ARG A 62 -8.49 0.76 -23.56
N MET A 63 -7.61 0.55 -22.57
CA MET A 63 -7.88 -0.34 -21.44
C MET A 63 -9.02 0.16 -20.54
N MET A 64 -9.27 1.47 -20.49
CA MET A 64 -10.42 2.04 -19.80
C MET A 64 -11.70 1.86 -20.62
N ALA A 65 -11.65 2.11 -21.93
CA ALA A 65 -12.79 1.99 -22.84
C ALA A 65 -13.27 0.54 -23.00
N ASP A 66 -12.36 -0.43 -23.07
CA ASP A 66 -12.68 -1.86 -23.22
C ASP A 66 -12.96 -2.57 -21.88
N GLY A 67 -12.87 -1.85 -20.76
CA GLY A 67 -13.14 -2.36 -19.42
C GLY A 67 -12.01 -3.17 -18.79
N THR A 68 -10.86 -3.33 -19.44
CA THR A 68 -9.68 -4.05 -18.91
C THR A 68 -9.25 -3.50 -17.54
N VAL A 69 -9.23 -2.18 -17.36
CA VAL A 69 -8.90 -1.56 -16.06
C VAL A 69 -9.90 -1.99 -14.98
N ALA A 70 -11.20 -2.00 -15.29
CA ALA A 70 -12.23 -2.39 -14.33
C ALA A 70 -12.12 -3.87 -13.94
N ALA A 71 -11.82 -4.75 -14.91
CA ALA A 71 -11.57 -6.16 -14.66
C ALA A 71 -10.32 -6.37 -13.78
N LEU A 72 -9.20 -5.71 -14.12
CA LEU A 72 -7.96 -5.74 -13.32
C LEU A 72 -8.17 -5.24 -11.90
N MET A 73 -8.91 -4.14 -11.72
CA MET A 73 -9.24 -3.62 -10.39
C MET A 73 -10.05 -4.62 -9.57
N THR A 74 -10.99 -5.31 -10.20
CA THR A 74 -11.81 -6.33 -9.52
C THR A 74 -10.95 -7.51 -9.09
N MET A 75 -10.10 -8.04 -9.98
CA MET A 75 -9.19 -9.14 -9.66
C MET A 75 -8.21 -8.76 -8.54
N LYS A 76 -7.59 -7.57 -8.61
CA LYS A 76 -6.69 -7.07 -7.56
C LYS A 76 -7.40 -6.90 -6.22
N ARG A 77 -8.66 -6.44 -6.20
CA ARG A 77 -9.42 -6.29 -4.96
C ARG A 77 -9.75 -7.64 -4.34
N LEU A 78 -10.11 -8.65 -5.14
CA LEU A 78 -10.38 -10.00 -4.65
C LEU A 78 -9.11 -10.65 -4.08
N ASP A 79 -7.98 -10.51 -4.77
CA ASP A 79 -6.68 -11.00 -4.29
C ASP A 79 -6.23 -10.26 -3.01
N ALA A 80 -6.37 -8.93 -2.95
CA ALA A 80 -6.10 -8.16 -1.74
C ALA A 80 -6.96 -8.61 -0.56
N GLN A 81 -8.25 -8.89 -0.78
CA GLN A 81 -9.14 -9.40 0.26
C GLN A 81 -8.68 -10.77 0.78
N ALA A 82 -8.30 -11.69 -0.11
CA ALA A 82 -7.79 -13.01 0.29
C ALA A 82 -6.53 -12.89 1.17
N ARG A 83 -5.57 -12.05 0.75
CA ARG A 83 -4.33 -11.80 1.49
C ARG A 83 -4.56 -11.10 2.83
N GLN A 84 -5.48 -10.14 2.87
CA GLN A 84 -5.88 -9.47 4.12
C GLN A 84 -6.56 -10.43 5.09
N LYS A 85 -7.38 -11.36 4.59
CA LYS A 85 -8.04 -12.37 5.42
C LYS A 85 -7.03 -13.33 6.05
N LEU A 86 -6.01 -13.72 5.28
CA LEU A 86 -4.89 -14.52 5.78
C LEU A 86 -4.09 -13.77 6.86
N ALA A 87 -3.73 -12.52 6.60
CA ALA A 87 -3.04 -11.67 7.57
C ALA A 87 -3.84 -11.48 8.85
N ALA A 88 -5.15 -11.25 8.74
CA ALA A 88 -6.05 -11.11 9.88
C ALA A 88 -6.17 -12.40 10.70
N ALA A 89 -6.02 -13.58 10.10
CA ALA A 89 -6.06 -14.86 10.81
C ALA A 89 -4.79 -15.11 11.64
N HIS A 90 -3.61 -14.76 11.12
CA HIS A 90 -2.34 -14.91 11.84
C HIS A 90 -2.09 -13.83 12.90
N LEU A 91 -2.55 -12.62 12.64
CA LEU A 91 -2.34 -11.46 13.53
C LEU A 91 -3.51 -11.25 14.50
N GLN A 92 -4.31 -12.29 14.76
CA GLN A 92 -5.37 -12.24 15.77
C GLN A 92 -4.77 -11.93 17.14
N GLY A 93 -5.39 -10.99 17.86
CA GLY A 93 -4.92 -10.53 19.17
C GLY A 93 -3.97 -9.34 19.12
N PHE A 94 -3.50 -8.92 17.94
CA PHE A 94 -2.75 -7.67 17.77
C PHE A 94 -3.62 -6.56 17.20
N GLU A 95 -3.24 -5.31 17.48
CA GLU A 95 -3.92 -4.15 16.89
C GLU A 95 -3.45 -3.94 15.45
N VAL A 96 -4.35 -4.23 14.51
CA VAL A 96 -4.10 -4.11 13.07
C VAL A 96 -5.06 -3.11 12.45
N LYS A 97 -4.52 -2.12 11.74
CA LYS A 97 -5.28 -1.17 10.92
C LYS A 97 -5.08 -1.49 9.44
N ALA A 98 -6.12 -2.03 8.81
CA ALA A 98 -6.10 -2.46 7.42
C ALA A 98 -7.34 -1.99 6.66
N ASN A 99 -7.24 -1.95 5.32
CA ASN A 99 -8.39 -1.85 4.43
C ASN A 99 -8.46 -3.17 3.62
N PRO A 100 -9.60 -3.89 3.63
CA PRO A 100 -9.74 -5.16 2.91
C PRO A 100 -9.42 -5.09 1.41
N LYS A 101 -9.52 -3.91 0.80
CA LYS A 101 -9.27 -3.69 -0.63
C LYS A 101 -7.83 -3.23 -0.93
N CYS A 102 -6.95 -3.19 0.06
CA CYS A 102 -5.58 -2.71 -0.08
C CYS A 102 -4.58 -3.82 0.25
N TYR A 103 -3.39 -3.75 -0.35
CA TYR A 103 -2.29 -4.68 -0.09
C TYR A 103 -1.41 -4.28 1.10
N HIS A 104 -1.83 -3.30 1.88
CA HIS A 104 -1.07 -2.79 3.00
C HIS A 104 -1.90 -2.86 4.27
N LEU A 105 -1.22 -3.16 5.37
CA LEU A 105 -1.76 -3.02 6.71
C LEU A 105 -0.73 -2.38 7.61
N TRP A 106 -1.22 -1.80 8.69
CA TRP A 106 -0.43 -1.29 9.79
C TRP A 106 -0.62 -2.20 10.99
N LEU A 107 0.49 -2.64 11.58
CA LEU A 107 0.53 -3.43 12.80
C LEU A 107 1.12 -2.56 13.91
N THR A 108 0.33 -2.28 14.94
CA THR A 108 0.83 -1.65 16.16
C THR A 108 1.61 -2.70 16.93
N LEU A 109 2.84 -2.35 17.33
CA LEU A 109 3.71 -3.25 18.05
C LEU A 109 3.43 -3.20 19.56
N PRO A 110 3.52 -4.36 20.24
CA PRO A 110 3.52 -4.40 21.70
C PRO A 110 4.60 -3.50 22.32
N ALA A 111 4.41 -3.08 23.57
CA ALA A 111 5.30 -2.14 24.25
C ALA A 111 6.76 -2.62 24.40
N HIS A 112 6.99 -3.94 24.40
CA HIS A 112 8.33 -4.53 24.46
C HIS A 112 9.09 -4.46 23.13
N TRP A 113 8.38 -4.29 22.01
CA TRP A 113 9.00 -4.13 20.70
C TRP A 113 9.14 -2.66 20.35
N ARG A 114 10.25 -2.29 19.70
CA ARG A 114 10.38 -1.01 19.00
C ARG A 114 10.36 -1.25 17.50
N SER A 115 9.76 -0.32 16.75
CA SER A 115 9.60 -0.47 15.30
C SER A 115 10.90 -0.81 14.56
N GLN A 116 12.01 -0.13 14.86
CA GLN A 116 13.29 -0.43 14.22
C GLN A 116 13.87 -1.79 14.63
N THR A 117 13.85 -2.13 15.93
CA THR A 117 14.41 -3.41 16.41
C THR A 117 13.60 -4.60 15.90
N PHE A 118 12.28 -4.45 15.85
CA PHE A 118 11.40 -5.46 15.28
C PHE A 118 11.63 -5.67 13.78
N VAL A 119 11.80 -4.59 13.00
CA VAL A 119 12.15 -4.71 11.58
C VAL A 119 13.49 -5.44 11.40
N ALA A 120 14.49 -5.16 12.24
CA ALA A 120 15.76 -5.87 12.20
C ALA A 120 15.62 -7.36 12.57
N ALA A 121 14.81 -7.67 13.60
CA ALA A 121 14.54 -9.05 14.01
C ALA A 121 13.75 -9.85 12.96
N ALA A 122 12.85 -9.20 12.24
CA ALA A 122 12.13 -9.78 11.09
C ALA A 122 13.07 -9.99 9.89
N ALA A 123 13.96 -9.04 9.61
CA ALA A 123 14.94 -9.16 8.53
C ALA A 123 15.90 -10.34 8.73
N ARG A 124 16.27 -10.68 9.97
CA ARG A 124 17.04 -11.90 10.30
C ARG A 124 16.32 -13.21 9.97
N ARG A 125 15.02 -13.16 9.70
CA ARG A 125 14.17 -14.29 9.29
C ARG A 125 13.70 -14.14 7.83
N ASP A 126 14.42 -13.34 7.04
CA ASP A 126 14.13 -13.06 5.63
C ASP A 126 12.78 -12.36 5.38
N ILE A 127 12.26 -11.64 6.38
CA ILE A 127 11.01 -10.88 6.28
C ILE A 127 11.32 -9.37 6.21
N ALA A 128 11.05 -8.77 5.07
CA ALA A 128 11.19 -7.32 4.89
C ALA A 128 9.92 -6.58 5.35
N LEU A 129 10.11 -5.64 6.28
CA LEU A 129 9.05 -4.78 6.84
C LEU A 129 9.44 -3.30 6.71
N THR A 130 8.46 -2.40 6.66
CA THR A 130 8.74 -0.94 6.68
C THR A 130 8.39 -0.36 8.05
N PRO A 131 9.31 0.29 8.76
CA PRO A 131 8.99 0.91 10.04
C PRO A 131 8.11 2.16 9.83
N SER A 132 7.30 2.50 10.84
CA SER A 132 6.47 3.71 10.84
C SER A 132 7.28 5.00 10.66
N THR A 133 8.53 5.02 11.14
CA THR A 133 9.45 6.16 11.06
C THR A 133 9.72 6.61 9.63
N THR A 134 9.64 5.70 8.65
CA THR A 134 9.76 6.04 7.21
C THR A 134 8.63 6.97 6.73
N PHE A 135 7.51 7.04 7.44
CA PHE A 135 6.36 7.87 7.09
C PHE A 135 6.19 9.10 7.99
N ALA A 136 7.04 9.26 9.01
CA ALA A 136 6.98 10.39 9.91
C ALA A 136 7.64 11.62 9.27
N ILE A 137 6.91 12.73 9.20
CA ILE A 137 7.44 14.02 8.70
C ILE A 137 8.42 14.60 9.73
N THR A 138 8.08 14.48 11.02
CA THR A 138 8.91 14.94 12.13
C THR A 138 9.60 13.75 12.79
N PRO A 139 10.94 13.76 12.91
CA PRO A 139 11.67 12.75 13.67
C PRO A 139 11.13 12.61 15.11
N GLY A 140 11.16 11.39 15.65
CA GLY A 140 10.72 11.09 17.02
C GLY A 140 9.20 11.05 17.25
N HIS A 141 8.38 11.41 16.27
CA HIS A 141 6.90 11.42 16.40
C HIS A 141 6.23 10.23 15.69
N ALA A 142 6.99 9.20 15.34
CA ALA A 142 6.43 8.03 14.68
C ALA A 142 5.72 7.12 15.70
N PRO A 143 4.51 6.62 15.41
CA PRO A 143 3.86 5.63 16.28
C PRO A 143 4.69 4.34 16.34
N ASN A 144 4.58 3.55 17.41
CA ASN A 144 5.25 2.26 17.52
C ASN A 144 4.55 1.20 16.66
N ALA A 145 4.75 1.27 15.35
CA ALA A 145 4.06 0.43 14.38
C ALA A 145 4.97 0.08 13.19
N VAL A 146 4.58 -0.95 12.46
CA VAL A 146 5.20 -1.35 11.20
C VAL A 146 4.14 -1.49 10.11
N ARG A 147 4.54 -1.20 8.88
CA ARG A 147 3.70 -1.37 7.69
C ARG A 147 4.11 -2.64 6.97
N LEU A 148 3.13 -3.51 6.72
CA LEU A 148 3.31 -4.73 5.94
C LEU A 148 2.85 -4.50 4.51
N ALA A 149 3.55 -5.10 3.55
CA ALA A 149 3.17 -5.12 2.14
C ALA A 149 2.88 -6.57 1.71
N LEU A 150 1.61 -6.84 1.42
CA LEU A 150 1.10 -8.20 1.17
C LEU A 150 1.13 -8.59 -0.32
N ALA A 151 1.38 -7.62 -1.22
CA ALA A 151 1.29 -7.83 -2.67
C ALA A 151 2.45 -8.61 -3.28
N SER A 152 3.64 -8.53 -2.69
CA SER A 152 4.86 -9.08 -3.29
C SER A 152 5.00 -10.61 -3.17
N PRO A 153 4.81 -11.22 -1.98
CA PRO A 153 5.02 -12.67 -1.83
C PRO A 153 3.88 -13.48 -2.49
N ALA A 154 4.16 -14.74 -2.82
CA ALA A 154 3.12 -15.71 -3.13
C ALA A 154 2.28 -16.03 -1.86
N MET A 155 1.10 -16.61 -2.01
CA MET A 155 0.17 -16.84 -0.88
C MET A 155 0.74 -17.80 0.19
N ASP A 156 1.44 -18.84 -0.23
CA ASP A 156 2.14 -19.81 0.62
C ASP A 156 3.31 -19.17 1.38
N GLN A 157 4.13 -18.36 0.71
CA GLN A 157 5.20 -17.61 1.34
C GLN A 157 4.67 -16.56 2.32
N LEU A 158 3.53 -15.93 1.97
CA LEU A 158 2.85 -14.99 2.85
C LEU A 158 2.36 -15.67 4.12
N ASP A 159 1.78 -16.87 4.00
CA ASP A 159 1.34 -17.68 5.14
C ASP A 159 2.49 -18.00 6.11
N ILE A 160 3.60 -18.52 5.57
CA ILE A 160 4.81 -18.84 6.34
C ILE A 160 5.39 -17.57 7.01
N GLY A 161 5.48 -16.48 6.25
CA GLY A 161 6.00 -15.21 6.76
C GLY A 161 5.12 -14.62 7.87
N LEU A 162 3.80 -14.68 7.73
CA LEU A 162 2.85 -14.22 8.75
C LEU A 162 2.89 -15.07 10.02
N SER A 163 2.98 -16.39 9.88
CA SER A 163 3.14 -17.31 11.02
C SER A 163 4.42 -17.02 11.79
N THR A 164 5.54 -16.85 11.07
CA THR A 164 6.84 -16.49 11.65
C THR A 164 6.78 -15.14 12.35
N LEU A 165 6.07 -14.17 11.76
CA LEU A 165 5.89 -12.84 12.34
C LEU A 165 5.05 -12.89 13.62
N ALA A 166 3.97 -13.67 13.64
CA ALA A 166 3.13 -13.86 14.82
C ALA A 166 3.91 -14.50 15.97
N ALA A 167 4.77 -15.49 15.68
CA ALA A 167 5.67 -16.07 16.67
C ALA A 167 6.66 -15.01 17.22
N LEU A 168 7.24 -14.19 16.34
CA LEU A 168 8.18 -13.13 16.73
C LEU A 168 7.53 -12.07 17.63
N LEU A 169 6.28 -11.67 17.33
CA LEU A 169 5.54 -10.69 18.14
C LEU A 169 5.32 -11.16 19.58
N ASN A 170 5.10 -12.46 19.77
CA ASN A 170 4.89 -13.07 21.07
C ASN A 170 6.19 -13.31 21.85
N SER A 171 7.32 -13.42 21.16
CA SER A 171 8.64 -13.55 21.80
C SER A 171 9.17 -12.21 22.31
N ARG A 172 9.99 -12.26 23.37
CA ARG A 172 10.76 -11.10 23.85
C ARG A 172 12.17 -11.13 23.27
N GLU A 173 12.77 -9.95 23.08
CA GLU A 173 14.13 -9.80 22.53
C GLU A 173 15.18 -10.56 23.38
N ASP A 174 14.93 -10.70 24.69
CA ASP A 174 15.81 -11.39 25.65
C ASP A 174 15.89 -12.92 25.48
N ASP A 175 14.93 -13.57 24.80
CA ASP A 175 14.93 -15.02 24.64
C ASP A 175 15.98 -15.52 23.61
N PHE A 176 16.66 -14.62 22.90
CA PHE A 176 17.53 -14.97 21.76
C PHE A 176 18.96 -14.42 21.83
N VAL A 177 19.35 -13.79 22.95
CA VAL A 177 20.75 -13.40 23.21
C VAL A 177 21.55 -14.55 23.88
N SER A 178 20.89 -15.64 24.29
CA SER A 178 21.49 -16.73 25.07
C SER A 178 22.06 -17.90 24.26
N THR A 179 22.58 -17.68 23.05
CA THR A 179 23.39 -18.72 22.38
C THR A 179 24.65 -18.08 21.84
N GLU A 180 25.57 -17.86 22.77
CA GLU A 180 27.02 -17.80 22.53
C GLU A 180 27.54 -19.22 22.25
#